data_AF-A0A965FAX6-F1
#
_entry.id   AF-A0A965FAX6-F1
#
_cell.length_a   1.000
_cell.length_b   1.000
_cell.length_c   1.000
_cell.angle_alpha   90.00
_cell.angle_beta   90.00
_cell.angle_gamma   90.00
#
_symmetry.space_group_name_H-M   'P 1'
#
loop_
_entity.id
_entity.type
_entity.pdbx_description
1 polymer ?
#
loop_
_entity_poly.entity_id
_entity_poly.type
_entity_poly.pdbx_seq_one_letter_code
_entity_poly.pdbx_strand_id
1 'polypeptide(L)' 'PGAYRDVVLLNAAASLIVAGKAADLKAGVALAARAIDEGAAFGVLARLRALCPPKDPPG' A
#
# COMPACT_ATOMS: atom_id res chain seq x y z
N PRO A 1 -8.97 -6.77 -9.77
CA PRO A 1 -10.27 -6.16 -9.42
C PRO A 1 -10.96 -6.98 -8.32
N GLY A 2 -11.54 -6.34 -7.30
CA GLY A 2 -12.25 -7.04 -6.22
C GLY A 2 -12.37 -6.17 -4.96
N ALA A 3 -13.45 -6.36 -4.20
CA ALA A 3 -13.83 -5.48 -3.07
C ALA A 3 -12.70 -5.22 -2.06
N TYR A 4 -11.92 -6.26 -1.71
CA TYR A 4 -10.76 -6.10 -0.83
C TYR A 4 -9.69 -5.17 -1.40
N ARG A 5 -9.37 -5.34 -2.69
CA ARG A 5 -8.39 -4.50 -3.37
C ARG A 5 -8.89 -3.05 -3.46
N ASP A 6 -10.16 -2.87 -3.78
CA ASP A 6 -10.74 -1.53 -3.96
C ASP A 6 -10.71 -0.73 -2.65
N VAL A 7 -11.02 -1.37 -1.50
CA VAL A 7 -10.91 -0.77 -0.18
C VAL A 7 -9.46 -0.41 0.16
N VAL A 8 -8.50 -1.30 -0.14
CA VAL A 8 -7.07 -1.03 0.09
C VAL A 8 -6.60 0.16 -0.74
N LEU A 9 -6.97 0.21 -2.02
CA LEU A 9 -6.61 1.32 -2.91
C LEU A 9 -7.19 2.64 -2.43
N LEU A 10 -8.45 2.64 -1.99
CA LEU A 10 -9.11 3.84 -1.50
C LEU A 10 -8.47 4.37 -0.21
N ASN A 11 -8.20 3.49 0.76
CA ASN A 11 -7.55 3.88 2.01
C ASN A 11 -6.12 4.38 1.76
N ALA A 12 -5.35 3.68 0.93
CA ALA A 12 -4.00 4.12 0.55
C ALA A 12 -4.02 5.47 -0.16
N ALA A 13 -4.98 5.70 -1.07
CA ALA A 13 -5.16 6.98 -1.74
C ALA A 13 -5.42 8.12 -0.73
N ALA A 14 -6.30 7.90 0.24
CA ALA A 14 -6.57 8.88 1.30
C ALA A 14 -5.31 9.18 2.13
N SER A 15 -4.54 8.16 2.51
CA SER A 15 -3.26 8.34 3.21
C SER A 15 -2.24 9.11 2.37
N LEU A 16 -2.17 8.87 1.06
CA LEU A 16 -1.27 9.58 0.14
C LEU A 16 -1.65 11.07 0.01
N ILE A 17 -2.94 11.41 0.05
CA ILE A 17 -3.39 12.81 0.07
C ILE A 17 -2.96 13.48 1.38
N VAL A 18 -3.22 12.86 2.52
CA VAL A 18 -2.82 13.39 3.84
C VAL A 18 -1.30 13.58 3.93
N ALA A 19 -0.53 12.70 3.31
CA ALA A 19 0.92 12.79 3.21
C ALA A 19 1.44 13.81 2.16
N GLY A 20 0.55 14.54 1.47
CA GLY A 20 0.90 15.51 0.43
C GLY A 20 1.51 14.86 -0.83
N LYS A 21 1.26 13.58 -1.08
CA LYS A 21 1.78 12.81 -2.22
C LYS A 21 0.79 12.68 -3.38
N ALA A 22 -0.49 13.00 -3.15
CA ALA A 22 -1.52 13.02 -4.18
C ALA A 22 -2.39 14.26 -4.02
N ALA A 23 -2.82 14.84 -5.15
CA ALA A 23 -3.67 16.03 -5.16
C ALA A 23 -5.16 15.72 -4.90
N ASP A 24 -5.60 14.52 -5.25
CA ASP A 24 -6.98 14.05 -5.10
C ASP A 24 -7.05 12.51 -5.02
N LEU A 25 -8.25 11.98 -4.79
CA LEU A 25 -8.47 10.53 -4.68
C LEU A 25 -8.16 9.78 -5.97
N LYS A 26 -8.40 10.38 -7.14
CA LYS A 26 -8.15 9.71 -8.43
C LYS A 26 -6.64 9.54 -8.65
N ALA A 27 -5.86 10.59 -8.42
CA ALA A 27 -4.41 10.55 -8.44
C ALA A 27 -3.86 9.60 -7.35
N GLY A 28 -4.43 9.64 -6.15
CA GLY A 28 -4.05 8.75 -5.05
C GLY A 28 -4.28 7.28 -5.36
N VAL A 29 -5.44 6.92 -5.94
CA VAL A 29 -5.75 5.55 -6.35
C VAL A 29 -4.81 5.08 -7.46
N ALA A 30 -4.50 5.94 -8.43
CA ALA A 30 -3.53 5.61 -9.49
C ALA A 30 -2.13 5.33 -8.92
N LEU A 31 -1.67 6.14 -7.98
CA LEU A 31 -0.39 5.92 -7.29
C LEU A 31 -0.39 4.65 -6.44
N ALA A 32 -1.46 4.41 -5.68
CA ALA A 32 -1.61 3.22 -4.86
C ALA A 32 -1.65 1.94 -5.72
N ALA A 33 -2.39 1.96 -6.83
CA ALA A 33 -2.48 0.85 -7.77
C ALA A 33 -1.11 0.54 -8.37
N ARG A 34 -0.41 1.57 -8.86
CA ARG A 34 0.96 1.45 -9.37
C ARG A 34 1.90 0.82 -8.34
N ALA A 35 1.88 1.29 -7.10
CA ALA A 35 2.74 0.77 -6.04
C ALA A 35 2.47 -0.72 -5.72
N ILE A 36 1.21 -1.17 -5.82
CA ILE A 36 0.85 -2.57 -5.63
C ILE A 36 1.23 -3.41 -6.85
N ASP A 37 0.88 -2.95 -8.05
CA ASP A 37 1.02 -3.71 -9.29
C ASP A 37 2.48 -3.84 -9.75
N GLU A 38 3.31 -2.82 -9.49
CA GLU A 38 4.75 -2.88 -9.74
C GLU A 38 5.52 -3.58 -8.60
N GLY A 39 4.83 -4.02 -7.54
CA GLY A 39 5.43 -4.74 -6.42
C GLY A 39 6.19 -3.87 -5.41
N ALA A 40 6.20 -2.55 -5.57
CA ALA A 40 6.86 -1.63 -4.62
C ALA A 40 6.32 -1.79 -3.18
N ALA A 41 5.00 -1.93 -3.02
CA ALA A 41 4.36 -2.17 -1.73
C ALA A 41 4.83 -3.49 -1.08
N PHE A 42 5.01 -4.54 -1.89
CA PHE A 42 5.54 -5.81 -1.42
C PHE A 42 7.02 -5.69 -0.99
N GLY A 43 7.83 -4.93 -1.72
CA GLY A 43 9.21 -4.64 -1.35
C GLY A 43 9.33 -3.95 0.01
N VAL A 44 8.44 -2.99 0.30
CA VAL A 44 8.36 -2.35 1.63
C VAL A 44 8.01 -3.36 2.72
N LEU A 45 7.01 -4.22 2.49
CA LEU A 45 6.62 -5.28 3.44
C LEU A 45 7.79 -6.24 3.72
N ALA A 46 8.51 -6.68 2.69
CA ALA A 46 9.67 -7.56 2.85
C ALA A 46 10.77 -6.89 3.68
N ARG A 47 11.07 -5.61 3.43
CA ARG A 47 12.03 -4.84 4.23
C ARG A 47 11.58 -4.67 5.68
N LEU A 48 10.30 -4.36 5.91
CA LEU A 48 9.74 -4.24 7.26
C LEU A 48 9.84 -5.57 8.01
N ARG A 49 9.52 -6.69 7.36
CA ARG A 49 9.64 -8.03 7.96
C ARG A 49 11.08 -8.39 8.33
N ALA A 50 12.06 -7.95 7.54
CA ALA A 50 13.47 -8.17 7.85
C ALA A 50 13.95 -7.34 9.06
N LEU A 51 13.45 -6.11 9.20
CA LEU A 51 13.79 -5.20 10.30
C LEU A 51 13.00 -5.47 11.58
N CYS A 52 11.76 -5.93 11.43
CA CYS A 52 10.82 -6.26 12.49
C CYS A 52 10.26 -7.65 12.20
N PRO A 53 11.03 -8.71 12.50
CA PRO A 53 10.54 -10.06 12.33
C PRO A 53 9.26 -10.26 13.16
N PRO A 54 8.25 -10.96 12.61
CA PRO A 54 7.03 -11.21 13.34
C PRO A 54 7.36 -11.89 14.66
N LYS A 55 6.69 -11.44 15.72
CA LYS A 55 6.88 -11.92 17.09
C LYS A 55 6.70 -13.44 17.19
N ASP A 56 5.84 -14.00 16.33
CA ASP A 56 5.58 -15.43 16.25
C ASP A 56 6.05 -15.98 14.89
N PRO A 57 6.77 -17.12 14.85
CA PRO A 57 7.16 -17.75 13.60
C PRO A 57 5.93 -18.24 12.83
N PRO A 58 5.95 -18.25 11.48
CA PRO A 58 4.88 -18.89 10.72
C PRO A 58 4.86 -20.38 11.06
N GLY A 59 3.68 -20.88 11.44
CA GLY A 59 3.42 -22.31 11.63
C GLY A 59 3.52 -23.11 10.34
#